data_AF-A0A9D7Y5S1-F1
#
_entry.id   AF-A0A9D7Y5S1-F1
#
_cell.length_a   1.000
_cell.length_b   1.000
_cell.length_c   1.000
_cell.angle_alpha   90.00
_cell.angle_beta   90.00
_cell.angle_gamma   90.00
#
_symmetry.space_group_name_H-M   'P 1'
#
loop_
_entity.id
_entity.type
_entity.pdbx_description
1 polymer ?
#
loop_
_entity_poly.entity_id
_entity_poly.type
_entity_poly.pdbx_seq_one_letter_code
_entity_poly.pdbx_strand_id
1 'polypeptide(L)'
;MLKLSTGFGDTKWWTQFGVGYNNRTKGFSDEIRYDAEFGYKMLNEKLLSIFKLSGIESLNNGSVSASPTGLFSNNVEYMSPGLEFLYFLKPHLGISFRAAGAIKGQNVLASPSFSIGVFTQ
;
A
#
# COMPACT_ATOMS: atom_id res chain seq x y z
N MET A 1 4.57 4.03 -15.93
CA MET A 1 5.21 3.41 -14.75
C MET A 1 5.68 2.02 -15.11
N LEU A 2 6.95 1.72 -14.87
CA LEU A 2 7.49 0.36 -14.95
C LEU A 2 7.55 -0.20 -13.53
N LYS A 3 7.00 -1.39 -13.27
CA LYS A 3 7.02 -2.03 -11.96
C LYS A 3 7.53 -3.46 -12.10
N LEU A 4 8.45 -3.84 -11.23
CA LEU A 4 8.88 -5.21 -11.03
C LEU A 4 8.36 -5.68 -9.68
N SER A 5 7.76 -6.86 -9.64
CA SER A 5 7.30 -7.48 -8.41
C SER A 5 7.67 -8.95 -8.38
N THR A 6 8.06 -9.43 -7.22
CA THR A 6 8.30 -10.84 -6.95
C THR A 6 7.53 -11.25 -5.72
N GLY A 7 7.14 -12.51 -5.65
CA GLY A 7 6.44 -13.06 -4.50
C GLY A 7 6.73 -14.54 -4.36
N PHE A 8 6.69 -15.00 -3.12
CA PHE A 8 6.88 -16.41 -2.79
C PHE A 8 6.06 -16.72 -1.54
N GLY A 9 5.72 -17.99 -1.37
CA GLY A 9 4.87 -18.42 -0.29
C GLY A 9 4.64 -19.92 -0.31
N ASP A 10 3.85 -20.34 0.67
CA ASP A 10 3.39 -21.69 0.88
C ASP A 10 1.89 -21.64 1.25
N THR A 11 1.30 -22.78 1.58
CA THR A 11 -0.12 -22.97 1.87
C THR A 11 -0.65 -22.01 2.95
N LYS A 12 0.19 -21.68 3.96
CA LYS A 12 -0.20 -20.86 5.12
C LYS A 12 0.24 -19.41 5.04
N TRP A 13 1.19 -19.06 4.18
CA TRP A 13 1.79 -17.74 4.20
C TRP A 13 2.29 -17.34 2.83
N TRP A 14 2.34 -16.06 2.58
CA TRP A 14 2.92 -15.54 1.35
C TRP A 14 3.52 -14.18 1.60
N THR A 15 4.46 -13.81 0.76
CA THR A 15 5.02 -12.47 0.74
C THR A 15 5.21 -12.00 -0.69
N GLN A 16 5.09 -10.70 -0.88
CA GLN A 16 5.32 -10.03 -2.15
C GLN A 16 6.12 -8.77 -1.90
N PHE A 17 7.02 -8.47 -2.82
CA PHE A 17 7.77 -7.24 -2.88
C PHE A 17 7.66 -6.65 -4.28
N GLY A 18 7.49 -5.34 -4.34
CA GLY A 18 7.37 -4.57 -5.55
C GLY A 18 8.24 -3.33 -5.49
N VAL A 19 8.90 -3.03 -6.59
CA VAL A 19 9.56 -1.74 -6.81
C VAL A 19 9.24 -1.27 -8.22
N GLY A 20 8.98 0.02 -8.38
CA GLY A 20 8.64 0.60 -9.65
C GLY A 20 9.23 1.98 -9.81
N TYR A 21 9.45 2.35 -11.06
CA TYR A 21 9.86 3.67 -11.46
C TYR A 21 8.76 4.31 -12.30
N ASN A 22 8.41 5.54 -11.94
CA ASN A 22 7.37 6.30 -12.57
C ASN A 22 7.96 7.57 -13.18
N ASN A 23 8.13 7.57 -14.49
CA ASN A 23 8.49 8.79 -15.21
C ASN A 23 7.26 9.69 -15.31
N ARG A 24 7.33 10.88 -14.71
CA ARG A 24 6.23 11.85 -14.73
C ARG A 24 6.54 12.92 -15.78
N THR A 25 5.58 13.18 -16.67
CA THR A 25 5.73 14.18 -17.73
C THR A 25 5.26 15.56 -17.24
N LYS A 26 5.50 16.61 -18.05
CA LYS A 26 5.10 18.01 -17.78
C LYS A 26 5.83 18.67 -16.59
N GLY A 27 7.10 18.34 -16.38
CA GLY A 27 7.97 19.00 -15.38
C GLY A 27 7.77 18.53 -13.95
N PHE A 28 6.95 17.50 -13.72
CA PHE A 28 6.87 16.80 -12.45
C PHE A 28 8.11 15.95 -12.22
N SER A 29 8.47 15.77 -10.95
CA SER A 29 9.56 14.91 -10.56
C SER A 29 9.17 13.45 -10.79
N ASP A 30 10.14 12.67 -11.24
CA ASP A 30 10.02 11.24 -11.31
C ASP A 30 9.95 10.64 -9.90
N GLU A 31 9.35 9.45 -9.82
CA GLU A 31 9.08 8.80 -8.54
C GLU A 31 9.57 7.36 -8.57
N ILE A 32 10.14 6.92 -7.46
CA ILE A 32 10.31 5.51 -7.13
C ILE A 32 9.13 5.10 -6.24
N ARG A 33 8.51 3.98 -6.54
CA ARG A 33 7.43 3.40 -5.74
C ARG A 33 7.86 2.04 -5.24
N TYR A 34 7.53 1.73 -4.00
CA TYR A 34 7.78 0.41 -3.44
C TYR A 34 6.57 -0.10 -2.68
N ASP A 35 6.44 -1.41 -2.66
CA ASP A 35 5.41 -2.11 -1.90
C ASP A 35 5.98 -3.43 -1.37
N ALA A 36 5.56 -3.78 -0.15
CA ALA A 36 5.83 -5.06 0.46
C ALA A 36 4.53 -5.55 1.11
N GLU A 37 4.22 -6.81 0.91
CA GLU A 37 3.05 -7.46 1.50
C GLU A 37 3.46 -8.78 2.13
N PHE A 38 2.90 -9.07 3.30
CA PHE A 38 3.06 -10.33 4.00
C PHE A 38 1.71 -10.79 4.51
N GLY A 39 1.26 -11.95 4.04
CA GLY A 39 0.01 -12.58 4.45
C GLY A 39 0.25 -13.87 5.22
N TYR A 40 -0.54 -14.10 6.27
CA TYR A 40 -0.47 -15.30 7.09
C TYR A 40 -1.87 -15.81 7.47
N LYS A 41 -2.13 -17.08 7.20
CA LYS A 41 -3.36 -17.78 7.58
C LYS A 41 -3.22 -18.39 8.97
N MET A 42 -4.15 -18.05 9.85
CA MET A 42 -4.27 -18.48 11.24
C MET A 42 -5.63 -19.15 11.49
N LEU A 43 -5.80 -19.73 12.68
CA LEU A 43 -7.07 -20.31 13.16
C LEU A 43 -7.66 -21.35 12.19
N ASN A 44 -6.84 -22.31 11.74
CA ASN A 44 -7.23 -23.31 10.73
C ASN A 44 -7.79 -22.65 9.45
N GLU A 45 -7.09 -21.62 8.95
CA GLU A 45 -7.43 -20.86 7.75
C GLU A 45 -8.66 -19.95 7.85
N LYS A 46 -9.25 -19.80 9.05
CA LYS A 46 -10.38 -18.89 9.27
C LYS A 46 -9.99 -17.43 9.41
N LEU A 47 -8.72 -17.13 9.71
CA LEU A 47 -8.23 -15.76 9.83
C LEU A 47 -7.04 -15.56 8.92
N LEU A 48 -7.14 -14.61 7.99
CA LEU A 48 -6.02 -14.15 7.19
C LEU A 48 -5.59 -12.77 7.70
N SER A 49 -4.37 -12.70 8.21
CA SER A 49 -3.72 -11.45 8.62
C SER A 49 -2.76 -11.00 7.53
N ILE A 50 -2.82 -9.74 7.15
CA ILE A 50 -1.99 -9.16 6.10
C ILE A 50 -1.36 -7.88 6.62
N PHE A 51 -0.04 -7.80 6.49
CA PHE A 51 0.71 -6.56 6.65
C PHE A 51 1.10 -6.04 5.27
N LYS A 52 0.84 -4.76 5.03
CA LYS A 52 1.17 -4.03 3.81
C LYS A 52 2.05 -2.86 4.16
N LEU A 53 3.13 -2.66 3.41
CA LEU A 53 3.92 -1.44 3.44
C LEU A 53 3.96 -0.90 2.02
N SER A 54 3.66 0.37 1.84
CA SER A 54 3.73 1.02 0.53
C SER A 54 4.38 2.39 0.68
N GLY A 55 5.08 2.83 -0.35
CA GLY A 55 5.68 4.15 -0.33
C GLY A 55 6.04 4.69 -1.70
N ILE A 56 6.28 5.99 -1.71
CA ILE A 56 6.72 6.77 -2.86
C ILE A 56 7.90 7.64 -2.39
N GLU A 57 8.95 7.68 -3.20
CA GLU A 57 10.10 8.58 -3.04
C GLU A 57 10.23 9.41 -4.31
N SER A 58 10.47 10.71 -4.15
CA SER A 58 10.68 11.62 -5.26
C SER A 58 12.15 11.69 -5.61
N LEU A 59 12.49 11.69 -6.90
CA LEU A 59 13.86 11.99 -7.34
C LEU A 59 14.21 13.48 -7.24
N ASN A 60 13.23 14.32 -6.89
CA ASN A 60 13.35 15.77 -6.78
C ASN A 60 13.99 16.41 -8.04
N ASN A 61 13.69 15.85 -9.22
CA ASN A 61 14.23 16.28 -10.52
C ASN A 61 13.20 17.09 -11.35
N GLY A 62 12.05 17.41 -10.77
CA GLY A 62 11.01 18.23 -11.38
C GLY A 62 11.10 19.71 -11.00
N SER A 63 10.50 20.57 -11.82
CA SER A 63 10.48 22.03 -11.65
C SER A 63 9.13 22.59 -11.20
N VAL A 64 8.09 21.74 -11.11
CA VAL A 64 6.74 22.14 -10.68
C VAL A 64 6.70 22.31 -9.15
N SER A 65 6.11 23.39 -8.65
CA SER A 65 5.93 23.60 -7.22
C SER A 65 4.97 22.57 -6.60
N ALA A 66 5.18 22.25 -5.32
CA ALA A 66 4.24 21.43 -4.57
C ALA A 66 2.85 22.09 -4.50
N SER A 67 1.80 21.27 -4.64
CA SER A 67 0.41 21.71 -4.52
C SER A 67 0.04 21.89 -3.05
N PRO A 68 -0.54 23.04 -2.64
CA PRO A 68 -0.97 23.27 -1.26
C PRO A 68 -2.05 22.30 -0.78
N THR A 69 -2.82 21.70 -1.70
CA THR A 69 -3.90 20.76 -1.38
C THR A 69 -3.42 19.32 -1.28
N GLY A 70 -2.15 19.04 -1.60
CA GLY A 70 -1.61 17.68 -1.71
C GLY A 70 -2.10 16.89 -2.93
N LEU A 71 -3.17 17.35 -3.59
CA LEU A 71 -3.68 16.75 -4.83
C LEU A 71 -2.75 17.08 -5.98
N PHE A 72 -2.25 16.03 -6.64
CA PHE A 72 -1.26 16.12 -7.73
C PHE A 72 -0.02 16.92 -7.36
N SER A 73 0.36 16.90 -6.08
CA SER A 73 1.55 17.61 -5.63
C SER A 73 2.81 17.06 -6.29
N ASN A 74 3.78 17.95 -6.53
CA ASN A 74 5.12 17.53 -6.91
C ASN A 74 5.92 17.14 -5.66
N ASN A 75 6.95 16.32 -5.84
CA ASN A 75 7.82 15.86 -4.75
C ASN A 75 7.04 15.21 -3.59
N VAL A 76 6.04 14.39 -3.95
CA VAL A 76 5.28 13.59 -2.99
C VAL A 76 6.14 12.44 -2.52
N GLU A 77 6.30 12.33 -1.21
CA GLU A 77 7.00 11.21 -0.58
C GLU A 77 6.14 10.69 0.56
N TYR A 78 6.00 9.37 0.66
CA TYR A 78 5.38 8.79 1.84
C TYR A 78 5.79 7.36 2.08
N MET A 79 5.64 6.93 3.32
CA MET A 79 5.68 5.54 3.73
C MET A 79 4.42 5.25 4.56
N SER A 80 3.66 4.26 4.11
CA SER A 80 2.36 3.90 4.65
C SER A 80 2.32 2.41 5.01
N PRO A 81 2.50 2.05 6.30
CA PRO A 81 2.13 0.74 6.80
C PRO A 81 0.60 0.58 6.85
N GLY A 82 0.15 -0.66 6.72
CA GLY A 82 -1.23 -1.07 6.81
C GLY A 82 -1.35 -2.48 7.34
N LEU A 83 -2.38 -2.71 8.15
CA LEU A 83 -2.79 -4.00 8.66
C LEU A 83 -4.18 -4.31 8.14
N GLU A 84 -4.39 -5.55 7.72
CA GLU A 84 -5.67 -6.05 7.24
C GLU A 84 -5.92 -7.44 7.84
N PHE A 85 -7.14 -7.67 8.29
CA PHE A 85 -7.58 -8.92 8.88
C PHE A 85 -8.86 -9.34 8.16
N LEU A 86 -8.88 -10.55 7.63
CA LEU A 86 -10.05 -11.15 7.01
C LEU A 86 -10.44 -12.38 7.82
N TYR A 87 -11.66 -12.39 8.36
CA TYR A 87 -12.18 -13.49 9.14
C TYR A 87 -13.34 -14.18 8.39
N PHE A 88 -13.17 -15.47 8.12
CA PHE A 88 -14.13 -16.30 7.40
C PHE A 88 -15.13 -16.90 8.40
N LEU A 89 -16.37 -16.42 8.36
CA LEU A 89 -17.49 -16.91 9.17
C LEU A 89 -18.06 -18.20 8.58
N LYS A 90 -18.15 -18.26 7.26
CA LYS A 90 -18.56 -19.41 6.44
C LYS A 90 -17.65 -19.47 5.21
N PRO A 91 -17.63 -20.58 4.45
CA PRO A 91 -16.79 -20.69 3.24
C PRO A 91 -17.00 -19.55 2.22
N HIS A 92 -18.18 -18.92 2.20
CA HIS A 92 -18.56 -17.87 1.24
C HIS A 92 -18.82 -16.51 1.89
N LEU A 93 -18.61 -16.37 3.20
CA LEU A 93 -18.93 -15.14 3.93
C LEU A 93 -17.84 -14.82 4.95
N GLY A 94 -17.33 -13.60 4.89
CA GLY A 94 -16.36 -13.10 5.85
C GLY A 94 -16.50 -11.61 6.14
N ILE A 95 -15.75 -11.17 7.13
CA ILE A 95 -15.61 -9.77 7.50
C ILE A 95 -14.16 -9.36 7.35
N SER A 96 -13.93 -8.12 6.91
CA SER A 96 -12.61 -7.53 6.76
C SER A 96 -12.47 -6.31 7.65
N PHE A 97 -11.36 -6.21 8.37
CA PHE A 97 -10.94 -5.00 9.04
C PHE A 97 -9.61 -4.55 8.46
N ARG A 98 -9.49 -3.27 8.11
CA ARG A 98 -8.26 -2.68 7.59
C ARG A 98 -7.96 -1.39 8.32
N ALA A 99 -6.71 -1.22 8.72
CA ALA A 99 -6.18 0.02 9.26
C ALA A 99 -4.89 0.36 8.50
N ALA A 100 -4.77 1.56 7.97
CA ALA A 100 -3.55 2.01 7.29
C ALA A 100 -3.33 3.50 7.52
N GLY A 101 -2.08 3.94 7.57
CA GLY A 101 -1.75 5.35 7.73
C GLY A 101 -0.33 5.65 7.26
N ALA A 102 -0.06 6.93 6.98
CA ALA A 102 1.27 7.37 6.60
C ALA A 102 2.09 7.75 7.84
N ILE A 103 3.26 7.13 8.00
CA ILE A 103 4.22 7.39 9.10
C ILE A 103 5.28 8.42 8.71
N LYS A 104 5.54 8.54 7.41
CA LYS A 104 6.32 9.63 6.81
C LYS A 104 5.51 10.17 5.64
N GLY A 105 5.43 11.48 5.52
CA GLY A 105 4.68 12.14 4.47
C GLY A 105 5.28 13.51 4.16
N GLN A 106 5.61 13.74 2.90
CA GLN A 106 6.00 15.02 2.33
C GLN A 106 5.02 15.34 1.21
N ASN A 107 4.48 16.57 1.22
CA ASN A 107 3.57 17.06 0.18
C ASN A 107 2.31 16.19 -0.03
N VAL A 108 1.90 15.44 1.00
CA VAL A 108 0.77 14.51 1.02
C VAL A 108 -0.08 14.74 2.26
N LEU A 109 -1.40 14.53 2.14
CA LEU A 109 -2.30 14.51 3.28
C LEU A 109 -2.16 13.16 3.98
N ALA A 110 -1.35 13.13 5.04
CA ALA A 110 -1.18 11.96 5.89
C ALA A 110 -2.33 11.89 6.92
N SER A 111 -3.31 11.01 6.69
CA SER A 111 -4.35 10.69 7.67
C SER A 111 -4.48 9.18 7.88
N PRO A 112 -4.73 8.72 9.11
CA PRO A 112 -5.04 7.33 9.35
C PRO A 112 -6.40 6.99 8.73
N SER A 113 -6.47 5.81 8.13
CA SER A 113 -7.66 5.25 7.48
C SER A 113 -8.04 3.95 8.16
N PHE A 114 -9.32 3.81 8.45
CA PHE A 114 -9.91 2.60 9.02
C PHE A 114 -11.08 2.18 8.14
N SER A 115 -11.17 0.89 7.83
CA SER A 115 -12.21 0.33 6.99
C SER A 115 -12.68 -0.99 7.60
N ILE A 116 -14.00 -1.14 7.64
CA ILE A 116 -14.68 -2.39 8.01
C ILE A 116 -15.55 -2.77 6.82
N GLY A 117 -15.52 -4.04 6.44
CA GLY A 117 -16.27 -4.57 5.32
C GLY A 117 -16.82 -5.95 5.59
N VAL A 118 -17.81 -6.32 4.80
CA VAL A 118 -18.32 -7.69 4.68
C VAL A 118 -18.03 -8.12 3.25
N PHE A 119 -17.51 -9.33 3.06
CA PHE A 119 -17.22 -9.86 1.74
C PHE A 119 -17.87 -11.24 1.56
N THR A 120 -18.21 -11.52 0.31
CA THR A 120 -18.66 -12.85 -0.13
C THR A 120 -17.68 -13.35 -1.17
N GLN A 121 -17.41 -14.65 -1.16
CA GLN A 121 -16.50 -15.31 -2.09
C GLN A 121 -17.25 -16.34 -2.93
#